data_AF-A0AAJ1X6Z7-F1
#
_entry.id   AF-A0AAJ1X6Z7-F1
#
_cell.length_a   1.000
_cell.length_b   1.000
_cell.length_c   1.000
_cell.angle_alpha   90.00
_cell.angle_beta   90.00
_cell.angle_gamma   90.00
#
_symmetry.space_group_name_H-M   'P 1'
#
loop_
_entity.id
_entity.type
_entity.pdbx_description
1 polymer ?
#
loop_
_entity_poly.entity_id
_entity_poly.type
_entity_poly.pdbx_seq_one_letter_code
_entity_poly.pdbx_strand_id
1 'polypeptide(L)'
;AGATGLLLADAALARALGWRHLLPLLAIGMKQRDLRKRGDDLRLACHHALSASALDAVRLAADLARRGARLQEVAPKLRAKGASGAIDMFLTRDAIAPAALPLPDRAARRLCDRLVALGAVRELTGRDSFRLYGV
;
A
#
# COMPACT_ATOMS: atom_id res chain seq x y z
N ALA A 1 10.51 -22.04 -7.81
CA ALA A 1 9.57 -22.27 -8.93
C ALA A 1 8.19 -21.61 -8.70
N GLY A 2 7.54 -21.77 -7.54
CA GLY A 2 6.16 -21.29 -7.32
C GLY A 2 5.95 -19.77 -7.38
N ALA A 3 6.83 -18.96 -6.77
CA ALA A 3 6.64 -17.50 -6.69
C ALA A 3 6.66 -16.81 -8.06
N THR A 4 7.60 -17.19 -8.94
CA THR A 4 7.68 -16.65 -10.31
C THR A 4 6.46 -17.02 -11.13
N GLY A 5 5.92 -18.24 -10.96
CA GLY A 5 4.71 -18.67 -11.65
C GLY A 5 3.47 -17.86 -11.26
N LEU A 6 3.34 -17.52 -9.97
CA LEU A 6 2.23 -16.69 -9.48
C LEU A 6 2.33 -15.25 -10.02
N LEU A 7 3.54 -14.67 -10.03
CA LEU A 7 3.75 -13.34 -10.62
C LEU A 7 3.40 -13.30 -12.12
N LEU A 8 3.76 -14.33 -12.88
CA LEU A 8 3.38 -14.43 -14.29
C LEU A 8 1.87 -14.62 -14.47
N ALA A 9 1.22 -15.35 -13.57
CA ALA A 9 -0.24 -15.51 -13.59
C ALA A 9 -0.95 -14.19 -13.29
N ASP A 10 -0.48 -13.41 -12.31
CA ASP A 10 -0.98 -12.07 -12.01
C ASP A 10 -0.73 -11.10 -13.18
N ALA A 11 0.41 -11.20 -13.86
CA ALA A 11 0.69 -10.42 -15.08
C ALA A 11 -0.25 -10.80 -16.24
N ALA A 12 -0.51 -12.10 -16.43
CA ALA A 12 -1.45 -12.58 -17.44
C ALA A 12 -2.88 -12.12 -17.14
N LEU A 13 -3.28 -12.14 -15.87
CA LEU A 13 -4.56 -11.62 -15.39
C LEU A 13 -4.69 -10.12 -15.67
N ALA A 14 -3.68 -9.33 -15.28
CA ALA A 14 -3.66 -7.88 -15.53
C ALA A 14 -3.80 -7.58 -17.02
N ARG A 15 -3.07 -8.32 -17.88
CA ARG A 15 -3.18 -8.18 -19.34
C ARG A 15 -4.57 -8.53 -19.85
N ALA A 16 -5.17 -9.62 -19.38
CA ALA A 16 -6.51 -10.06 -19.80
C ALA A 16 -7.60 -9.05 -19.40
N LEU A 17 -7.42 -8.36 -18.27
CA LEU A 17 -8.37 -7.36 -17.76
C LEU A 17 -8.04 -5.92 -18.23
N GLY A 18 -7.01 -5.73 -19.04
CA GLY A 18 -6.60 -4.40 -19.52
C GLY A 18 -6.04 -3.49 -18.41
N TRP A 19 -5.55 -4.05 -17.31
CA TRP A 19 -5.00 -3.29 -16.19
C TRP A 19 -3.61 -2.76 -16.52
N ARG A 20 -3.40 -1.46 -16.28
CA ARG A 20 -2.11 -0.79 -16.48
C ARG A 20 -1.04 -1.22 -15.47
N HIS A 21 -1.47 -1.70 -14.30
CA HIS A 21 -0.60 -2.10 -13.21
C HIS A 21 -0.90 -3.54 -12.79
N LEU A 22 0.16 -4.27 -12.42
CA LEU A 22 0.04 -5.62 -11.89
C LEU A 22 -0.47 -5.56 -10.45
N LEU A 23 -1.51 -6.34 -10.14
CA LEU A 23 -2.00 -6.55 -8.79
C LEU A 23 -1.71 -8.01 -8.38
N PRO A 24 -0.93 -8.25 -7.32
CA PRO A 24 -0.48 -9.60 -6.94
C PRO A 24 -1.59 -10.41 -6.23
N LEU A 25 -2.74 -10.62 -6.89
CA LEU A 25 -3.91 -11.24 -6.28
C LEU A 25 -3.71 -12.75 -6.04
N LEU A 26 -3.12 -13.46 -7.00
CA LEU A 26 -2.79 -14.88 -6.84
C LEU A 26 -1.58 -15.06 -5.93
N ALA A 27 -0.54 -14.23 -6.09
CA ALA A 27 0.65 -14.30 -5.25
C ALA A 27 0.33 -14.13 -3.75
N ILE A 28 -0.65 -13.28 -3.40
CA ILE A 28 -1.09 -13.07 -2.01
C ILE A 28 -2.10 -14.14 -1.56
N GLY A 29 -3.01 -14.56 -2.44
CA GLY A 29 -4.14 -15.43 -2.06
C GLY A 29 -3.81 -16.92 -2.03
N MET A 30 -2.79 -17.36 -2.78
CA MET A 30 -2.45 -18.78 -2.89
C MET A 30 -1.60 -19.27 -1.71
N LYS A 31 -2.01 -20.39 -1.10
CA LYS A 31 -1.24 -21.06 -0.05
C LYS A 31 -0.28 -22.07 -0.67
N GLN A 32 0.82 -22.38 0.03
CA GLN A 32 1.82 -23.33 -0.46
C GLN A 32 1.24 -24.72 -0.80
N ARG A 33 0.20 -25.16 -0.08
CA ARG A 33 -0.52 -26.41 -0.35
C ARG A 33 -1.29 -26.38 -1.67
N ASP A 34 -1.80 -25.22 -2.07
CA ASP A 34 -2.61 -25.08 -3.28
C ASP A 34 -1.72 -25.21 -4.53
N LEU A 35 -0.44 -24.83 -4.43
CA LEU A 35 0.55 -25.00 -5.51
C LEU A 35 0.88 -26.45 -5.84
N ARG A 36 0.48 -27.40 -4.99
CA ARG A 36 0.65 -28.84 -5.24
C ARG A 36 -0.55 -29.45 -5.99
N LYS A 37 -1.66 -28.72 -6.09
CA LYS A 37 -2.87 -29.16 -6.81
C LYS A 37 -2.62 -29.15 -8.32
N ARG A 38 -3.44 -29.90 -9.06
CA ARG A 38 -3.38 -30.02 -10.52
C ARG A 38 -4.79 -30.01 -11.09
N GLY A 39 -4.91 -29.78 -12.40
CA GLY A 39 -6.19 -29.82 -13.10
C GLY A 39 -7.24 -28.92 -12.47
N ASP A 40 -8.45 -29.44 -12.28
CA ASP A 40 -9.59 -28.67 -11.79
C ASP A 40 -9.45 -28.24 -10.32
N ASP A 41 -8.75 -29.03 -9.49
CA ASP A 41 -8.45 -28.64 -8.11
C ASP A 41 -7.59 -27.38 -8.04
N LEU A 42 -6.61 -27.26 -8.95
CA LEU A 42 -5.78 -26.06 -9.04
C LEU A 42 -6.60 -24.87 -9.54
N ARG A 43 -7.46 -25.07 -10.54
CA ARG A 43 -8.36 -24.02 -11.05
C ARG A 43 -9.26 -23.49 -9.95
N LEU A 44 -9.90 -24.38 -9.19
CA LEU A 44 -10.75 -24.02 -8.07
C LEU A 44 -9.97 -23.25 -6.99
N ALA A 45 -8.75 -23.70 -6.68
CA ALA A 45 -7.89 -22.99 -5.73
C ALA A 45 -7.53 -21.58 -6.20
N CYS A 46 -7.23 -21.40 -7.49
CA CYS A 46 -6.99 -20.07 -8.07
C CYS A 46 -8.24 -19.17 -7.96
N HIS A 47 -9.43 -19.69 -8.25
CA HIS A 47 -10.68 -18.91 -8.13
C HIS A 47 -10.95 -18.45 -6.69
N HIS A 48 -10.75 -19.33 -5.71
CA HIS A 48 -10.88 -18.96 -4.30
C HIS A 48 -9.83 -17.94 -3.87
N ALA A 49 -8.56 -18.13 -4.26
CA ALA A 49 -7.49 -17.19 -3.97
C ALA A 49 -7.78 -15.80 -4.55
N LEU A 50 -8.20 -15.73 -5.81
CA LEU A 50 -8.58 -14.47 -6.46
C LEU A 50 -9.75 -13.79 -5.76
N SER A 51 -10.80 -14.53 -5.43
CA SER A 51 -12.00 -13.97 -4.80
C SER A 51 -11.69 -13.39 -3.42
N ALA A 52 -10.88 -14.09 -2.62
CA ALA A 52 -10.46 -13.61 -1.32
C ALA A 52 -9.54 -12.39 -1.42
N SER A 53 -8.47 -12.47 -2.23
CA SER A 53 -7.52 -11.37 -2.41
C SER A 53 -8.16 -10.12 -3.00
N ALA A 54 -9.13 -10.28 -3.92
CA ALA A 54 -9.82 -9.14 -4.51
C ALA A 54 -10.65 -8.36 -3.47
N LEU A 55 -11.34 -9.07 -2.56
CA LEU A 55 -12.09 -8.42 -1.48
C LEU A 55 -11.16 -7.63 -0.54
N ASP A 56 -10.02 -8.21 -0.17
CA ASP A 56 -9.05 -7.54 0.69
C ASP A 56 -8.37 -6.36 -0.03
N ALA A 57 -8.05 -6.50 -1.32
CA ALA A 57 -7.51 -5.42 -2.14
C ALA A 57 -8.49 -4.25 -2.27
N VAL A 58 -9.78 -4.51 -2.47
CA VAL A 58 -10.82 -3.46 -2.52
C VAL A 58 -10.93 -2.74 -1.18
N ARG A 59 -10.92 -3.47 -0.06
CA ARG A 59 -10.94 -2.87 1.28
C ARG A 59 -9.72 -1.98 1.53
N LEU A 60 -8.53 -2.47 1.15
CA LEU A 60 -7.29 -1.70 1.25
C LEU A 60 -7.33 -0.45 0.39
N ALA A 61 -7.78 -0.57 -0.87
CA ALA A 61 -7.93 0.56 -1.78
C ALA A 61 -8.90 1.62 -1.23
N ALA A 62 -10.03 1.20 -0.64
CA ALA A 62 -10.97 2.12 -0.02
C ALA A 62 -10.37 2.83 1.21
N ASP A 63 -9.57 2.13 2.03
CA ASP A 63 -8.86 2.75 3.16
C ASP A 63 -7.82 3.77 2.70
N LEU A 64 -6.98 3.40 1.73
CA LEU A 64 -5.99 4.29 1.13
C LEU A 64 -6.63 5.51 0.48
N ALA A 65 -7.74 5.34 -0.25
CA ALA A 65 -8.47 6.46 -0.86
C ALA A 65 -9.00 7.45 0.19
N ARG A 66 -9.61 6.94 1.28
CA ARG A 66 -10.09 7.80 2.39
C ARG A 66 -8.95 8.58 3.05
N ARG A 67 -7.84 7.91 3.33
CA ARG A 67 -6.68 8.52 4.00
C ARG A 67 -5.94 9.50 3.08
N GLY A 68 -5.83 9.18 1.79
CA GLY A 68 -5.31 10.09 0.77
C GLY A 68 -6.15 11.36 0.64
N ALA A 69 -7.49 11.23 0.62
CA ALA A 69 -8.40 12.38 0.65
C ALA A 69 -8.22 13.21 1.93
N ARG A 70 -8.13 12.55 3.09
CA ARG A 70 -7.84 13.23 4.37
C ARG A 70 -6.51 13.97 4.36
N LEU A 71 -5.48 13.39 3.75
CA LEU A 71 -4.18 14.01 3.60
C LEU A 71 -4.24 15.28 2.74
N GLN A 72 -5.02 15.26 1.66
CA GLN A 72 -5.29 16.44 0.83
C GLN A 72 -6.08 17.52 1.60
N GLU A 73 -7.09 17.15 2.40
CA GLU A 73 -7.86 18.09 3.23
C GLU A 73 -7.01 18.81 4.29
N VAL A 74 -6.00 18.15 4.85
CA VAL A 74 -5.14 18.74 5.88
C VAL A 74 -4.00 19.56 5.29
N ALA A 75 -3.63 19.35 4.02
CA ALA A 75 -2.57 20.07 3.33
C ALA A 75 -2.65 21.61 3.51
N PRO A 76 -3.80 22.29 3.29
CA PRO A 76 -3.90 23.76 3.47
C PRO A 76 -3.72 24.22 4.92
N LYS A 77 -3.83 23.32 5.92
CA LYS A 77 -3.65 23.65 7.34
C LYS A 77 -2.16 23.64 7.75
N LEU A 78 -1.28 23.17 6.88
CA LEU A 78 0.15 23.06 7.12
C LEU A 78 0.86 24.32 6.63
N ARG A 79 0.97 25.32 7.51
CA ARG A 79 1.62 26.61 7.21
C ARG A 79 3.15 26.56 7.05
N ALA A 80 3.77 25.38 7.09
CA ALA A 80 5.22 25.25 7.06
C ALA A 80 5.75 25.28 5.61
N LYS A 81 6.82 26.04 5.37
CA LYS A 81 7.56 26.02 4.10
C LYS A 81 8.03 24.59 3.81
N GLY A 82 7.71 24.03 2.65
CA GLY A 82 8.04 22.64 2.28
C GLY A 82 7.00 21.58 2.65
N ALA A 83 5.90 21.95 3.33
CA ALA A 83 4.85 21.00 3.68
C ALA A 83 4.16 20.39 2.46
N SER A 84 3.96 21.15 1.38
CA SER A 84 3.38 20.64 0.13
C SER A 84 4.23 19.52 -0.49
N GLY A 85 5.56 19.69 -0.53
CA GLY A 85 6.46 18.63 -1.00
C GLY A 85 6.43 17.38 -0.12
N ALA A 86 6.30 17.54 1.19
CA ALA A 86 6.12 16.40 2.08
C ALA A 86 4.79 15.65 1.84
N ILE A 87 3.69 16.38 1.59
CA ILE A 87 2.39 15.77 1.24
C ILE A 87 2.48 14.99 -0.07
N ASP A 88 3.11 15.57 -1.10
CA ASP A 88 3.30 14.90 -2.39
C ASP A 88 4.11 13.60 -2.24
N MET A 89 5.15 13.61 -1.40
CA MET A 89 5.88 12.38 -1.09
C MET A 89 4.98 11.33 -0.45
N PHE A 90 4.14 11.68 0.53
CA PHE A 90 3.21 10.74 1.16
C PHE A 90 2.16 10.18 0.19
N LEU A 91 1.79 10.92 -0.85
CA LEU A 91 0.86 10.45 -1.88
C LEU A 91 1.53 9.55 -2.94
N THR A 92 2.86 9.55 -3.02
CA THR A 92 3.63 8.84 -4.07
C THR A 92 4.52 7.72 -3.54
N ARG A 93 4.66 7.57 -2.22
CA ARG A 93 5.51 6.56 -1.58
C ARG A 93 4.77 5.85 -0.45
N ASP A 94 4.87 4.53 -0.42
CA ASP A 94 4.19 3.69 0.58
C ASP A 94 4.67 3.94 2.01
N ALA A 95 5.98 4.21 2.17
CA ALA A 95 6.60 4.41 3.47
C ALA A 95 7.71 5.47 3.40
N ILE A 96 7.72 6.38 4.37
CA ILE A 96 8.65 7.52 4.45
C ILE A 96 9.22 7.62 5.86
N ALA A 97 10.55 7.71 5.95
CA ALA A 97 11.23 8.15 7.16
C ALA A 97 11.19 9.68 7.25
N PRO A 98 11.02 10.29 8.45
CA PRO A 98 11.05 11.75 8.60
C PRO A 98 12.28 12.40 7.98
N ALA A 99 13.45 11.77 8.09
CA ALA A 99 14.70 12.27 7.54
C ALA A 99 14.73 12.38 6.00
N ALA A 100 13.80 11.72 5.29
CA ALA A 100 13.68 11.81 3.83
C ALA A 100 12.81 12.99 3.38
N LEU A 101 12.06 13.63 4.29
CA LEU A 101 11.21 14.77 3.95
C LEU A 101 12.05 16.02 3.67
N PRO A 102 11.61 16.92 2.77
CA PRO A 102 12.31 18.16 2.43
C PRO A 102 12.12 19.23 3.51
N LEU A 103 12.36 18.87 4.77
CA LEU A 103 12.15 19.68 5.97
C LEU A 103 13.29 19.44 6.96
N PRO A 104 13.62 20.41 7.83
CA PRO A 104 14.51 20.16 8.95
C PRO A 104 14.01 18.98 9.80
N ASP A 105 14.91 18.13 10.28
CA ASP A 105 14.61 16.86 10.94
C ASP A 105 13.57 16.98 12.08
N ARG A 106 13.68 18.02 12.92
CA ARG A 106 12.68 18.31 13.97
C ARG A 106 11.30 18.69 13.40
N ALA A 107 11.25 19.44 12.32
CA ALA A 107 10.00 19.82 11.66
C ALA A 107 9.36 18.62 10.95
N ALA A 108 10.17 17.76 10.32
CA ALA A 108 9.72 16.53 9.69
C ALA A 108 9.06 15.57 10.70
N ARG A 109 9.70 15.32 11.86
CA ARG A 109 9.11 14.49 12.92
C ARG A 109 7.78 15.06 13.43
N ARG A 110 7.75 16.36 13.75
CA ARG A 110 6.51 17.03 14.20
C ARG A 110 5.40 16.99 13.16
N LEU A 111 5.75 17.08 11.87
CA LEU A 111 4.78 16.95 10.80
C LEU A 111 4.19 15.54 10.79
N CYS A 112 5.02 14.50 10.83
CA CYS A 112 4.56 13.11 10.88
C CYS A 112 3.64 12.86 12.07
N ASP A 113 4.04 13.26 13.29
CA ASP A 113 3.21 13.09 14.50
C ASP A 113 1.87 13.82 14.37
N ARG A 114 1.87 15.03 13.79
CA ARG A 114 0.63 15.79 13.55
C ARG A 114 -0.27 15.11 12.51
N LEU A 115 0.30 14.57 11.43
CA LEU A 115 -0.47 13.85 10.42
C LEU A 115 -1.08 12.56 10.98
N VAL A 116 -0.37 11.86 11.87
CA VAL A 116 -0.92 10.70 12.61
C VAL A 116 -2.07 11.14 13.51
N ALA A 117 -1.89 12.20 14.30
CA ALA A 117 -2.95 12.72 15.17
C ALA A 117 -4.21 13.18 14.40
N LEU A 118 -4.03 13.63 13.14
CA LEU A 118 -5.13 14.02 12.25
C LEU A 118 -5.78 12.85 11.51
N GLY A 119 -5.26 11.62 11.67
CA GLY A 119 -5.70 10.41 10.98
C GLY A 119 -5.35 10.37 9.49
N ALA A 120 -4.41 11.20 9.03
CA ALA A 120 -4.03 11.31 7.62
C ALA A 120 -2.96 10.29 7.20
N VAL A 121 -2.11 9.86 8.15
CA VAL A 121 -1.07 8.83 7.95
C VAL A 121 -1.01 7.92 9.19
N ARG A 122 -0.30 6.79 9.08
CA ARG A 122 0.02 5.84 10.14
C ARG A 122 1.51 5.76 10.36
N GLU A 123 1.88 5.43 11.58
CA GLU A 123 3.18 4.88 11.90
C GLU A 123 3.18 3.38 11.55
N LEU A 124 4.23 2.89 10.88
CA LEU A 124 4.25 1.55 10.27
C LEU A 124 5.20 0.57 10.96
N THR A 125 6.06 1.03 11.88
CA THR A 125 7.16 0.23 12.42
C THR A 125 6.92 -0.26 13.85
N GLY A 126 5.96 0.31 14.58
CA GLY A 126 5.61 -0.10 15.95
C GLY A 126 6.72 0.12 16.99
N ARG A 127 7.68 1.03 16.72
CA ARG A 127 8.85 1.29 17.57
C ARG A 127 9.05 2.78 17.85
N ASP A 128 9.78 3.10 18.91
CA ASP A 128 10.02 4.48 19.34
C ASP A 128 11.06 5.23 18.49
N SER A 129 11.95 4.50 17.80
CA SER A 129 13.04 5.06 16.98
C SER A 129 12.98 4.56 15.53
N PHE A 130 13.58 5.31 14.59
CA PHE A 130 13.60 4.97 13.15
C PHE A 130 12.19 4.70 12.55
N ARG A 131 11.21 5.49 12.97
CA ARG A 131 9.80 5.35 12.55
C ARG A 131 9.62 5.59 11.05
N LEU A 132 8.81 4.75 10.42
CA LEU A 132 8.31 4.97 9.06
C LEU A 132 6.84 5.35 9.12
N TYR A 133 6.44 6.22 8.22
CA TYR A 133 5.07 6.70 8.10
C TYR A 133 4.56 6.49 6.69
N GLY A 134 3.28 6.16 6.56
CA GLY A 134 2.60 5.97 5.28
C GLY A 134 1.11 6.19 5.43
N VAL A 135 0.39 6.26 4.32
CA VAL A 135 -1.06 6.53 4.31
C VAL A 135 -1.84 5.42 5.02
#